data_AF-A0A8X6QZS2-F1
#
_entry.id   AF-A0A8X6QZS2-F1
#
_cell.length_a   1.000
_cell.length_b   1.000
_cell.length_c   1.000
_cell.angle_alpha   90.00
_cell.angle_beta   90.00
_cell.angle_gamma   90.00
#
_symmetry.space_group_name_H-M   'P 1'
#
loop_
_entity.id
_entity.type
_entity.pdbx_description
1 polymer ?
#
loop_
_entity_poly.entity_id
_entity_poly.type
_entity_poly.pdbx_seq_one_letter_code
_entity_poly.pdbx_strand_id
1 'polypeptide(L)' 'TRFSAVGNIVDPKNAKNFSAGYRVGVESKVENRNANLVVGAGVERNFVREGGHMFKSKPGINLGASFRGKF' A
#
# COMPACT_ATOMS: atom_id res chain seq x y z
N THR A 1 -5.74 -8.16 -10.87
CA THR A 1 -5.56 -8.28 -9.41
C THR A 1 -4.10 -8.07 -9.08
N ARG A 2 -3.79 -7.18 -8.13
CA ARG A 2 -2.43 -6.89 -7.71
C ARG A 2 -2.24 -7.30 -6.25
N PHE A 3 -1.17 -8.03 -5.99
CA PHE A 3 -0.72 -8.41 -4.67
C PHE A 3 0.57 -7.65 -4.39
N SER A 4 0.59 -6.85 -3.32
CA SER A 4 1.80 -6.14 -2.91
C SER A 4 2.02 -6.32 -1.41
N ALA A 5 3.17 -6.85 -1.04
CA ALA A 5 3.68 -6.77 0.32
C ALA A 5 4.30 -5.39 0.52
N VAL A 6 3.80 -4.64 1.51
CA VAL A 6 4.34 -3.32 1.85
C VAL A 6 5.05 -3.46 3.19
N GLY A 7 6.37 -3.51 3.17
CA GLY A 7 7.20 -3.54 4.38
C GLY A 7 8.03 -2.26 4.46
N ASN A 8 7.78 -1.42 5.44
CA ASN A 8 8.60 -0.24 5.73
C ASN A 8 9.36 -0.48 7.05
N ILE A 9 10.68 -0.55 6.95
CA ILE A 9 11.57 -0.47 8.12
C ILE A 9 11.63 1.00 8.49
N VAL A 10 10.96 1.38 9.57
CA VAL A 10 11.02 2.74 10.11
C VAL A 10 12.26 2.82 11.00
N ASP A 11 13.36 3.27 10.39
CA ASP A 11 14.62 3.65 11.03
C ASP A 11 15.52 2.49 11.55
N PRO A 12 16.72 2.26 10.97
CA PRO A 12 17.61 1.17 11.40
C PRO A 12 18.16 1.32 12.83
N LYS A 13 18.10 2.52 13.42
CA LYS A 13 18.47 2.76 14.83
C LYS A 13 17.36 2.33 15.82
N ASN A 14 16.16 2.05 15.33
CA ASN A 14 15.00 1.66 16.12
C ASN A 14 14.37 0.35 15.59
N ALA A 15 15.21 -0.69 15.42
CA ALA A 15 14.83 -2.01 14.91
C ALA A 15 13.69 -2.73 15.69
N LYS A 16 13.24 -2.16 16.82
CA LYS A 16 12.08 -2.62 17.58
C LYS A 16 10.75 -2.19 16.96
N ASN A 17 10.77 -1.16 16.11
CA ASN A 17 9.60 -0.61 15.46
C ASN A 17 9.63 -0.91 13.95
N PHE A 18 8.76 -1.81 13.50
CA PHE A 18 8.60 -2.09 12.07
C PHE A 18 7.13 -2.07 11.71
N SER A 19 6.83 -1.62 10.49
CA SER A 19 5.49 -1.71 9.92
C SER A 19 5.54 -2.60 8.69
N ALA A 20 4.81 -3.70 8.72
CA ALA A 20 4.66 -4.59 7.58
C ALA A 20 3.18 -4.81 7.31
N GLY A 21 2.79 -4.95 6.06
CA GLY A 21 1.41 -5.19 5.69
C GLY A 21 1.30 -5.88 4.35
N TYR A 22 0.11 -6.39 4.07
CA TYR A 22 -0.25 -6.86 2.75
C TYR A 22 -1.40 -6.02 2.21
N ARG A 23 -1.38 -5.80 0.90
CA ARG A 23 -2.48 -5.19 0.17
C ARG A 23 -2.88 -6.11 -0.97
N VAL A 24 -4.18 -6.34 -1.08
CA VAL A 24 -4.81 -7.12 -2.16
C VAL A 24 -5.88 -6.24 -2.77
N GLY A 25 -5.82 -6.05 -4.09
CA GLY A 25 -6.80 -5.22 -4.77
C GLY A 25 -6.93 -5.51 -6.26
N VAL A 26 -7.93 -4.88 -6.85
CA VAL A 26 -8.15 -4.82 -8.29
C VAL A 26 -7.84 -3.42 -8.77
N GLU A 27 -7.04 -3.33 -9.82
CA GLU A 27 -6.68 -2.08 -10.49
C GLU A 27 -7.07 -2.21 -11.95
N SER A 28 -7.74 -1.19 -12.48
CA SER A 28 -8.04 -0.98 -13.89
C SER A 28 -7.16 0.16 -14.40
N LYS A 29 -6.35 -0.11 -15.42
CA LYS A 29 -5.49 0.87 -16.05
C LYS A 29 -6.04 1.23 -17.43
N VAL A 30 -6.23 2.52 -17.67
CA VAL A 30 -6.51 3.10 -18.97
C VAL A 30 -5.26 3.86 -19.41
N GLU A 31 -4.63 3.36 -20.46
CA GLU A 31 -3.44 3.97 -21.06
C GLU A 31 -3.83 4.63 -22.38
N ASN A 32 -3.51 5.92 -22.49
CA ASN A 32 -3.60 6.71 -23.70
C ASN A 32 -2.19 7.26 -24.00
N ARG A 33 -1.91 7.58 -25.28
CA ARG A 33 -0.61 8.02 -25.78
C ARG A 33 -0.03 9.21 -25.00
N ASN A 34 -0.91 10.04 -24.42
CA ASN A 34 -0.57 11.25 -23.69
C ASN A 34 -0.83 11.14 -22.17
N ALA A 35 -1.53 10.11 -21.70
CA ALA A 35 -1.97 10.04 -20.32
C ALA A 35 -2.19 8.60 -19.83
N ASN A 36 -1.86 8.34 -18.57
CA ASN A 36 -2.18 7.11 -17.88
C ASN A 36 -3.15 7.40 -16.73
N LEU A 37 -4.30 6.72 -16.71
CA LEU A 37 -5.23 6.72 -15.60
C LEU A 37 -5.29 5.31 -15.00
N VAL A 38 -5.05 5.20 -13.70
CA VAL A 38 -5.20 3.95 -12.95
C VAL A 38 -6.27 4.17 -11.90
N VAL A 39 -7.31 3.35 -11.90
CA VAL A 39 -8.36 3.33 -10.88
C VAL A 39 -8.32 1.98 -10.20
N GLY A 40 -8.36 1.94 -8.86
CA GLY A 40 -8.31 0.68 -8.14
C GLY A 40 -9.02 0.74 -6.80
N ALA A 41 -9.41 -0.44 -6.35
CA ALA A 41 -9.94 -0.69 -5.03
C ALA A 41 -9.22 -1.89 -4.42
N GLY A 42 -8.98 -1.84 -3.12
CA GLY A 42 -8.30 -2.92 -2.43
C GLY A 42 -8.54 -2.94 -0.94
N VAL A 43 -8.22 -4.07 -0.34
CA VAL A 43 -8.14 -4.26 1.09
C VAL A 43 -6.68 -4.34 1.51
N GLU A 44 -6.35 -3.74 2.63
CA GLU A 44 -5.03 -3.84 3.22
C GLU A 44 -5.11 -4.20 4.70
N ARG A 45 -4.02 -4.78 5.19
CA ARG A 45 -3.85 -5.04 6.60
C ARG A 45 -2.42 -4.79 6.98
N ASN A 46 -2.24 -3.93 7.98
CA ASN A 46 -0.93 -3.55 8.49
C ASN A 46 -0.69 -4.19 9.87
N PHE A 47 0.55 -4.54 10.12
CA PHE A 47 1.11 -5.06 11.35
C PHE A 47 2.17 -4.06 11.78
N VAL A 48 1.90 -3.36 12.88
CA VAL A 48 2.85 -2.40 13.44
C VAL A 48 3.44 -3.04 14.68
N ARG A 49 4.75 -3.14 14.75
CA ARG A 49 5.46 -3.43 15.99
C ARG A 49 5.86 -2.11 16.61
N GLU A 50 5.49 -1.89 17.86
CA GLU A 50 5.88 -0.71 18.62
C GLU A 50 6.35 -1.14 20.01
N GLY A 51 7.55 -0.74 20.41
CA GLY A 51 8.10 -1.08 21.72
C GLY A 51 8.29 -2.58 21.97
N GLY A 52 8.37 -3.39 20.91
CA GLY A 52 8.47 -4.85 21.02
C GLY A 52 7.15 -5.60 20.96
N HIS A 53 6.01 -4.92 21.09
CA HIS A 53 4.66 -5.49 20.99
C HIS A 53 4.10 -5.39 19.57
N MET A 54 3.41 -6.45 19.12
CA MET A 54 2.82 -6.51 17.78
C MET A 54 1.35 -6.08 17.83
N PHE A 55 1.02 -4.99 17.15
CA PHE A 55 -0.33 -4.47 17.00
C PHE A 55 -0.87 -4.84 15.61
N LYS A 56 -1.97 -5.59 15.59
CA LYS A 56 -2.73 -5.84 14.36
C LYS A 56 -3.64 -4.65 14.11
N SER A 57 -3.41 -3.94 13.02
CA SER A 57 -4.36 -2.90 12.59
C SER A 57 -5.65 -3.52 12.07
N LYS A 58 -6.74 -2.76 12.14
CA LYS A 58 -8.01 -3.12 11.48
C LYS A 58 -7.79 -3.17 9.97
N PRO A 59 -8.45 -4.09 9.24
CA PRO A 59 -8.38 -4.12 7.79
C PRO A 59 -8.87 -2.78 7.23
N GLY A 60 -8.07 -2.16 6.37
CA GLY A 60 -8.40 -0.93 5.66
C GLY A 60 -8.98 -1.24 4.30
N ILE A 61 -10.00 -0.49 3.88
CA ILE A 61 -10.51 -0.50 2.51
C ILE A 61 -10.01 0.78 1.84
N ASN A 62 -9.33 0.61 0.71
CA ASN A 62 -8.75 1.71 -0.05
C ASN A 62 -9.41 1.79 -1.42
N LEU A 63 -9.75 3.00 -1.83
CA LEU A 63 -10.12 3.38 -3.19
C LEU A 63 -9.15 4.46 -3.64
N GLY A 64 -8.58 4.29 -4.83
CA GLY A 64 -7.58 5.21 -5.34
C GLY A 64 -7.70 5.39 -6.85
N ALA A 65 -7.44 6.61 -7.30
CA ALA A 65 -7.20 6.91 -8.69
C ALA A 65 -5.87 7.66 -8.82
N SER A 66 -5.04 7.28 -9.78
CA SER A 66 -3.81 8.01 -10.10
C SER A 66 -3.81 8.39 -11.57
N PHE A 67 -3.44 9.64 -11.84
CA PHE A 67 -3.32 10.18 -13.18
C PHE A 67 -1.89 10.63 -13.42
N ARG A 68 -1.31 10.21 -14.55
CA ARG A 68 0.02 10.65 -14.98
C ARG A 68 -0.05 11.08 -16.45
N GLY A 69 -0.02 12.40 -16.68
CA GLY A 69 0.17 12.98 -18.00
C GLY A 69 1.64 12.97 -18.41
N LYS A 70 1.91 12.82 -19.71
CA LYS A 70 3.20 13.19 -20.31
C LYS A 70 3.01 14.56 -20.98
N PHE A 71 3.68 15.57 -20.46
CA PHE A 71 3.77 16.91 -21.06
C PHE A 71 5.09 17.01 -21.82
#